data_AF-A0A973URW3-F1
#
_entry.id   AF-A0A973URW3-F1
#
_cell.length_a   1.000
_cell.length_b   1.000
_cell.length_c   1.000
_cell.angle_alpha   90.00
_cell.angle_beta   90.00
_cell.angle_gamma   90.00
#
_symmetry.space_group_name_H-M   'P 1'
#
loop_
_entity.id
_entity.type
_entity.pdbx_description
1 polymer ?
#
loop_
_entity_poly.entity_id
_entity_poly.type
_entity_poly.pdbx_seq_one_letter_code
_entity_poly.pdbx_strand_id
1 'polypeptide(L)' 'VVVLTVRQSKGLDFDTVVVADPAGIVAESPRGMNDLYVALTRSTNRLGILASGDPPEPLRGTLQP' A
#
# COMPACT_ATOMS: atom_id res chain seq x y z
N VAL A 1 -11.21 -13.28 0.75
CA VAL A 1 -9.92 -12.57 0.60
C VAL A 1 -9.62 -12.47 -0.88
N VAL A 2 -9.19 -11.29 -1.37
CA VAL A 2 -8.86 -11.05 -2.77
C VAL A 2 -7.48 -10.37 -2.85
N VAL A 3 -6.79 -10.50 -3.98
CA VAL A 3 -5.56 -9.75 -4.26
C VAL A 3 -5.83 -8.87 -5.47
N LEU A 4 -5.57 -7.58 -5.34
CA LEU A 4 -5.82 -6.57 -6.37
C LEU A 4 -4.58 -5.73 -6.55
N THR A 5 -4.33 -5.30 -7.78
CA THR A 5 -3.41 -4.20 -8.04
C THR A 5 -3.98 -2.89 -7.50
N VAL A 6 -3.13 -1.88 -7.29
CA VAL A 6 -3.60 -0.54 -6.87
C VAL A 6 -4.68 -0.01 -7.81
N ARG A 7 -4.49 -0.19 -9.12
CA ARG A 7 -5.45 0.29 -10.14
C ARG A 7 -6.81 -0.39 -10.04
N GLN A 8 -6.85 -1.69 -9.74
CA GLN A 8 -8.11 -2.43 -9.54
C GLN A 8 -8.81 -2.03 -8.24
N SER A 9 -8.06 -1.65 -7.21
CA SER A 9 -8.62 -1.22 -5.92
C SER A 9 -9.17 0.21 -5.93
N LYS A 10 -8.81 1.02 -6.93
CA LYS A 10 -9.15 2.45 -6.97
C LYS A 10 -10.66 2.66 -7.00
N GLY A 11 -11.17 3.45 -6.06
CA GLY A 11 -12.61 3.73 -5.93
C GLY A 11 -13.39 2.64 -5.20
N LEU A 12 -12.71 1.60 -4.71
CA LEU A 12 -13.26 0.59 -3.82
C LEU A 12 -12.73 0.85 -2.41
N ASP A 13 -13.55 0.59 -1.40
CA ASP A 13 -13.13 0.65 0.00
C ASP A 13 -13.34 -0.71 0.66
N PHE A 14 -12.46 -1.05 1.59
CA PHE A 14 -12.45 -2.33 2.30
C PHE A 14 -12.32 -2.10 3.80
N ASP A 15 -12.98 -2.96 4.58
CA ASP A 15 -12.87 -2.93 6.04
C ASP A 15 -11.41 -3.09 6.52
N THR A 16 -10.72 -4.08 5.95
CA THR A 16 -9.33 -4.41 6.28
C THR A 16 -8.50 -4.52 4.99
N VAL A 17 -7.35 -3.84 4.95
CA VAL A 17 -6.40 -3.88 3.83
C VAL A 17 -5.02 -4.25 4.32
N VAL A 18 -4.31 -5.07 3.54
CA VAL A 18 -2.88 -5.31 3.69
C VAL A 18 -2.18 -4.80 2.43
N VAL A 19 -1.30 -3.81 2.59
CA VAL A 19 -0.45 -3.32 1.51
C VAL A 19 0.85 -4.13 1.54
N ALA A 20 1.04 -4.96 0.51
CA ALA A 20 2.24 -5.75 0.33
C ALA A 20 3.23 -5.02 -0.59
N ASP A 21 4.52 -5.10 -0.26
CA ASP A 21 5.63 -4.50 -0.99
C ASP A 21 5.41 -3.02 -1.40
N PRO A 22 5.38 -2.08 -0.43
CA PRO A 22 5.21 -0.66 -0.72
C PRO A 22 6.28 -0.08 -1.64
N ALA A 23 7.51 -0.61 -1.59
CA ALA A 23 8.59 -0.18 -2.46
C ALA A 23 8.33 -0.60 -3.92
N GLY A 24 7.86 -1.83 -4.13
CA GLY A 24 7.41 -2.32 -5.43
C GLY A 24 6.30 -1.44 -6.03
N ILE A 25 5.27 -1.11 -5.24
CA ILE A 25 4.18 -0.22 -5.68
C ILE A 25 4.72 1.14 -6.18
N VAL A 26 5.68 1.72 -5.45
CA VAL A 26 6.27 3.00 -5.85
C VAL A 26 7.10 2.86 -7.13
N ALA A 27 7.80 1.75 -7.32
CA ALA A 27 8.67 1.51 -8.47
C ALA A 27 7.91 1.22 -9.77
N GLU A 28 6.68 0.69 -9.70
CA GLU A 28 5.89 0.28 -10.88
C GLU A 28 5.38 1.46 -11.73
N SER A 29 5.44 2.71 -11.24
CA SER A 29 4.79 3.85 -11.86
C SER A 29 5.56 5.16 -11.63
N PRO A 30 5.64 6.08 -12.63
CA PRO A 30 6.16 7.43 -12.41
C PRO A 30 5.39 8.23 -11.34
N ARG A 31 4.15 7.82 -11.06
CA ARG A 31 3.31 8.39 -10.00
C ARG A 31 3.21 7.45 -8.80
N GLY A 32 4.18 6.56 -8.58
CA GLY A 32 4.11 5.49 -7.60
C GLY A 32 3.81 5.94 -6.17
N MET A 33 4.25 7.13 -5.75
CA MET A 33 3.86 7.70 -4.45
C MET A 33 2.34 7.98 -4.35
N ASN A 34 1.70 8.37 -5.45
CA ASN A 34 0.24 8.51 -5.52
C ASN A 34 -0.44 7.15 -5.49
N ASP A 35 0.12 6.15 -6.17
CA ASP A 35 -0.41 4.79 -6.17
C ASP A 35 -0.33 4.16 -4.76
N LEU A 36 0.78 4.37 -4.06
CA LEU A 36 0.92 3.97 -2.65
C LEU A 36 -0.10 4.68 -1.75
N TYR A 37 -0.31 5.98 -1.93
CA TYR A 37 -1.36 6.71 -1.20
C TYR A 37 -2.76 6.15 -1.47
N VAL A 38 -3.08 5.83 -2.73
CA VAL A 38 -4.35 5.19 -3.09
C VAL A 38 -4.51 3.88 -2.34
N ALA A 39 -3.49 3.01 -2.34
CA ALA A 39 -3.51 1.71 -1.66
C ALA A 39 -3.72 1.86 -0.13
N LEU A 40 -2.97 2.76 0.51
CA LEU A 40 -3.05 3.01 1.95
C LEU A 40 -4.42 3.56 2.40
N THR A 41 -5.13 4.25 1.51
CA THR A 41 -6.44 4.85 1.80
C THR A 41 -7.64 4.00 1.41
N ARG A 42 -7.43 2.75 0.97
CA ARG A 42 -8.55 1.82 0.69
C ARG A 42 -9.13 1.20 1.96
N SER A 43 -8.46 1.31 3.11
CA SER A 43 -8.96 0.78 4.38
C SER A 43 -9.91 1.75 5.06
N THR A 44 -11.05 1.26 5.54
CA THR A 44 -11.96 2.05 6.39
C THR A 44 -11.75 1.82 7.88
N ASN A 45 -11.26 0.64 8.29
CA ASN A 45 -11.07 0.30 9.71
C ASN A 45 -9.66 -0.17 10.07
N ARG A 46 -9.06 -1.07 9.30
CA ARG A 46 -7.73 -1.63 9.61
C ARG A 46 -6.80 -1.62 8.41
N LEU A 47 -5.56 -1.20 8.64
CA LEU A 47 -4.49 -1.18 7.66
C LEU A 47 -3.28 -1.95 8.21
N GLY A 48 -2.83 -2.94 7.46
CA GLY A 48 -1.54 -3.61 7.64
C GLY A 48 -0.59 -3.27 6.49
N ILE A 49 0.69 -3.20 6.78
CA ILE A 49 1.74 -2.98 5.76
C ILE A 49 2.78 -4.09 5.92
N LEU A 50 3.10 -4.78 4.83
CA LEU A 50 4.13 -5.80 4.77
C LEU A 50 5.20 -5.35 3.78
N ALA A 51 6.37 -4.97 4.29
CA ALA A 51 7.52 -4.65 3.47
C ALA A 51 8.46 -5.85 3.38
N SER A 52 8.82 -6.23 2.15
CA SER A 52 9.79 -7.30 1.89
C SER A 52 11.24 -6.79 1.89
N GLY A 53 11.44 -5.47 1.91
CA GLY A 53 12.74 -4.79 1.86
C GLY A 53 12.65 -3.39 2.47
N ASP A 54 13.59 -2.50 2.11
CA ASP A 54 13.59 -1.12 2.62
C ASP A 54 12.35 -0.37 2.13
N PRO A 55 11.47 0.08 3.03
CA PRO A 55 10.24 0.74 2.63
C PRO A 55 10.53 2.16 2.12
N PRO A 56 9.59 2.78 1.38
CA PRO A 56 9.66 4.19 1.03
C PRO A 56 9.86 5.06 2.28
N GLU A 57 10.62 6.15 2.14
CA GLU A 57 11.01 7.05 3.25
C GLU A 57 9.87 7.35 4.25
N PRO A 58 8.64 7.70 3.80
CA PRO A 58 7.56 8.02 4.75
C PRO A 58 7.11 6.86 5.64
N LEU A 59 7.39 5.62 5.25
CA LEU A 59 6.97 4.41 5.97
C LEU A 59 8.07 3.81 6.86
N ARG A 60 9.32 4.26 6.75
CA ARG A 60 10.46 3.70 7.50
C ARG A 60 10.29 3.73 9.02
N GLY A 61 9.67 4.78 9.56
CA GLY A 61 9.42 4.90 11.00
C GLY A 61 8.15 4.21 11.50
N THR A 62 7.31 3.69 10.59
CA THR A 62 6.02 3.09 10.90
C THR A 62 6.07 1.56 10.93
N LEU A 63 7.06 0.95 10.29
CA LEU A 63 7.26 -0.48 10.27
C LEU A 63 8.19 -0.88 11.42
N GLN A 64 7.68 -1.71 12.32
CA GLN A 64 8.52 -2.41 13.28
C GLN A 64 9.19 -3.60 12.56
N PRO A 65 10.47 -3.91 12.87
CA PRO A 65 11.15 -5.07 12.32
C PRO A 65 10.50 -6.40 12.72
#